data_AF-A0A918MJR6-F1
#
_entry.id   AF-A0A918MJR6-F1
#
_cell.length_a   1.000
_cell.length_b   1.000
_cell.length_c   1.000
_cell.angle_alpha   90.00
_cell.angle_beta   90.00
_cell.angle_gamma   90.00
#
_symmetry.space_group_name_H-M   'P 1'
#
loop_
_entity.id
_entity.type
_entity.pdbx_description
1 polymer ?
#
loop_
_entity_poly.entity_id
_entity_poly.type
_entity_poly.pdbx_seq_one_letter_code
_entity_poly.pdbx_strand_id
1 'polypeptide(L)'
;MRNKKNNYKHYYKYIFEMKTNIIILSAMFCSVVGFSQKSEIKTADRALKSGDATAAKAALESASSLIAGADERMQAQYYLLKGKAYSELAKKGEADAFDVAISSLRKVGEIEKASGKAKYTEEANEKLSTMTVDLVNSAVEDNNNEKFKEGAEKLYLGYQLSPKDTVYLYYAASSAVNGGHFEQALEYYNELKELNYDGSGIVYKATNVETGEVEEMDKTQRELMVKSGAYKDPIDEKTPSKTTEIVKNVALIYTQLGQDDKALDAYKDARAKDPKDVNLILNEANLYYKMGDKEQFKSLMAEAAQVAPDNPDLFYNIGVINMEQGNIEEARAAYKRAIEINPGYVNAQLNLSTTYVNEGNSLIDEMNSLGNSKKDIARYDELKEQKDSLFRDGAIILEDAIKETPDNQGILTQLKNIYGALGDNENFMRVKKLLGE
;
A
#
# COMPACT_ATOMS: atom_id res chain seq x y z
N MET A 1 91.61 -11.76 -31.60
CA MET A 1 90.67 -11.82 -30.44
C MET A 1 90.21 -10.45 -29.90
N ARG A 2 90.23 -9.36 -30.70
CA ARG A 2 89.86 -8.00 -30.20
C ARG A 2 88.42 -7.56 -30.50
N ASN A 3 87.68 -8.32 -31.31
CA ASN A 3 86.35 -7.91 -31.80
C ASN A 3 85.14 -8.51 -31.07
N LYS A 4 85.34 -9.46 -30.13
CA LYS A 4 84.23 -10.08 -29.37
C LYS A 4 83.92 -9.42 -28.03
N LYS A 5 84.85 -8.66 -27.42
CA LYS A 5 84.63 -8.00 -26.11
C LYS A 5 83.80 -6.70 -26.19
N ASN A 6 83.74 -6.03 -27.34
CA ASN A 6 82.92 -4.81 -27.50
C ASN A 6 81.41 -5.11 -27.67
N ASN A 7 81.04 -6.25 -28.25
CA ASN A 7 79.62 -6.59 -28.46
C ASN A 7 78.87 -6.94 -27.16
N TYR A 8 79.54 -7.53 -26.16
CA TYR A 8 78.89 -7.85 -24.88
C TYR A 8 78.61 -6.62 -24.02
N LYS A 9 79.48 -5.59 -24.03
CA LYS A 9 79.21 -4.33 -23.31
C LYS A 9 78.00 -3.58 -23.88
N HIS A 10 77.82 -3.63 -25.21
CA HIS A 10 76.64 -3.06 -25.85
C HIS A 10 75.35 -3.81 -25.49
N TYR A 11 75.39 -5.14 -25.45
CA TYR A 11 74.22 -5.97 -25.12
C TYR A 11 73.73 -5.77 -23.68
N TYR A 12 74.64 -5.72 -22.69
CA TYR A 12 74.26 -5.46 -21.30
C TYR A 12 73.73 -4.04 -21.06
N LYS A 13 74.30 -3.04 -21.76
CA LYS A 13 73.79 -1.66 -21.73
C LYS A 13 72.39 -1.58 -22.33
N TYR A 14 72.13 -2.27 -23.44
CA TYR A 14 70.81 -2.33 -24.07
C TYR A 14 69.75 -2.99 -23.18
N ILE A 15 70.07 -4.12 -22.53
CA ILE A 15 69.14 -4.82 -21.63
C ILE A 15 68.86 -3.98 -20.38
N PHE A 16 69.87 -3.30 -19.83
CA PHE A 16 69.70 -2.41 -18.68
C PHE A 16 68.89 -1.16 -19.04
N GLU A 17 69.17 -0.51 -20.18
CA GLU A 17 68.37 0.62 -20.69
C GLU A 17 66.93 0.20 -21.01
N MET A 18 66.71 -0.97 -21.60
CA MET A 18 65.37 -1.47 -21.91
C MET A 18 64.56 -1.81 -20.63
N LYS A 19 65.18 -2.42 -19.62
CA LYS A 19 64.53 -2.63 -18.30
C LYS A 19 64.22 -1.32 -17.60
N THR A 20 65.14 -0.35 -17.64
CA THR A 20 64.92 0.98 -17.04
C THR A 20 63.82 1.74 -17.77
N ASN A 21 63.78 1.67 -19.10
CA ASN A 21 62.73 2.28 -19.91
C ASN A 21 61.37 1.62 -19.69
N ILE A 22 61.30 0.29 -19.49
CA ILE A 22 60.05 -0.40 -19.14
C ILE A 22 59.56 0.06 -17.76
N ILE A 23 60.45 0.16 -16.76
CA ILE A 23 60.10 0.67 -15.43
C ILE A 23 59.59 2.12 -15.49
N ILE A 24 60.27 2.98 -16.26
CA ILE A 24 59.87 4.37 -16.49
C ILE A 24 58.54 4.44 -17.23
N LEU A 25 58.31 3.63 -18.28
CA LEU A 25 57.03 3.59 -18.99
C LEU A 25 55.89 3.13 -18.07
N SER A 26 56.12 2.09 -17.26
CA SER A 26 55.13 1.65 -16.28
C SER A 26 54.86 2.70 -15.20
N ALA A 27 55.88 3.44 -14.74
CA ALA A 27 55.72 4.55 -13.80
C ALA A 27 55.01 5.76 -14.43
N MET A 28 55.23 6.04 -15.72
CA MET A 28 54.47 7.05 -16.46
C MET A 28 53.01 6.62 -16.65
N PHE A 29 52.74 5.35 -16.96
CA PHE A 29 51.37 4.84 -17.07
C PHE A 29 50.64 4.90 -15.73
N CYS A 30 51.27 4.47 -14.64
CA CYS A 30 50.70 4.56 -13.28
C CYS A 30 50.46 6.01 -12.85
N SER A 31 51.33 6.96 -13.23
CA SER A 31 51.13 8.37 -12.89
C SER A 31 50.01 9.01 -13.71
N VAL A 32 49.93 8.78 -15.03
CA VAL A 32 48.84 9.31 -15.89
C VAL A 32 47.46 8.81 -15.44
N VAL A 33 47.35 7.52 -15.08
CA VAL A 33 46.10 6.94 -14.56
C VAL A 33 45.72 7.56 -13.20
N GLY A 34 46.68 7.72 -12.28
CA GLY A 34 46.45 8.36 -10.97
C GLY A 34 46.08 9.84 -11.04
N PHE A 35 46.57 10.57 -12.05
CA PHE A 35 46.23 11.98 -12.28
C PHE A 35 44.81 12.16 -12.85
N SER A 36 44.38 11.25 -13.73
CA SER A 36 43.05 11.30 -14.36
C SER A 36 41.92 11.15 -13.33
N GLN A 37 41.96 10.11 -12.48
CA GLN A 37 40.94 9.89 -11.44
C GLN A 37 40.83 11.05 -10.44
N LYS A 38 41.97 11.62 -10.00
CA LYS A 38 42.00 12.74 -9.06
C LYS A 38 41.43 14.02 -9.67
N SER A 39 41.67 14.23 -10.97
CA SER A 39 41.11 15.36 -11.71
C SER A 39 39.58 15.28 -11.75
N GLU A 40 39.04 14.11 -12.13
CA GLU A 40 37.59 13.90 -12.22
C GLU A 40 36.89 14.03 -10.86
N ILE A 41 37.45 13.47 -9.79
CA ILE A 41 36.93 13.65 -8.41
C ILE A 41 36.88 15.13 -8.03
N LYS A 42 37.90 15.92 -8.40
CA LYS A 42 37.92 17.38 -8.14
C LYS A 42 36.93 18.13 -9.03
N THR A 43 36.64 17.65 -10.23
CA THR A 43 35.60 18.19 -11.10
C THR A 43 34.22 17.94 -10.48
N ALA A 44 33.96 16.71 -10.02
CA ALA A 44 32.72 16.36 -9.33
C ALA A 44 32.48 17.19 -8.05
N ASP A 45 33.50 17.36 -7.21
CA ASP A 45 33.42 18.19 -6.00
C ASP A 45 33.09 19.66 -6.31
N ARG A 46 33.68 20.23 -7.37
CA ARG A 46 33.36 21.59 -7.81
C ARG A 46 31.94 21.71 -8.34
N ALA A 47 31.50 20.74 -9.15
CA ALA A 47 30.15 20.70 -9.70
C ALA A 47 29.09 20.62 -8.59
N LEU A 48 29.31 19.80 -7.56
CA LEU A 48 28.43 19.74 -6.39
C LEU A 48 28.37 21.06 -5.63
N LYS A 49 29.51 21.73 -5.44
CA LYS A 49 29.55 23.05 -4.79
C LYS A 49 28.81 24.14 -5.57
N SER A 50 28.67 24.00 -6.88
CA SER A 50 27.84 24.86 -7.72
C SER A 50 26.39 24.39 -7.87
N GLY A 51 25.98 23.32 -7.19
CA GLY A 51 24.61 22.77 -7.29
C GLY A 51 24.33 21.95 -8.55
N ASP A 52 25.36 21.62 -9.34
CA ASP A 52 25.24 20.85 -10.57
C ASP A 52 25.52 19.36 -10.33
N ALA A 53 24.51 18.67 -9.79
CA ALA A 53 24.58 17.24 -9.50
C ALA A 53 24.72 16.38 -10.78
N THR A 54 24.20 16.85 -11.92
CA THR A 54 24.27 16.13 -13.20
C THR A 54 25.69 16.13 -13.74
N ALA A 55 26.37 17.29 -13.74
CA ALA A 55 27.79 17.36 -14.10
C ALA A 55 28.68 16.58 -13.11
N ALA A 56 28.33 16.59 -11.82
CA ALA A 56 29.04 15.78 -10.83
C ALA A 56 28.93 14.28 -11.11
N LYS A 57 27.73 13.79 -11.43
CA LYS A 57 27.49 12.39 -11.85
C LYS A 57 28.33 12.02 -13.07
N ALA A 58 28.34 12.83 -14.12
CA ALA A 58 29.12 12.57 -15.33
C ALA A 58 30.64 12.47 -15.07
N ALA A 59 31.18 13.35 -14.22
CA ALA A 59 32.59 13.29 -13.82
C ALA A 59 32.90 12.01 -13.00
N LEU A 60 32.02 11.61 -12.09
CA LEU A 60 32.18 10.39 -11.29
C LEU A 60 32.02 9.11 -12.13
N GLU A 61 31.17 9.11 -13.14
CA GLU A 61 31.05 7.99 -14.09
C GLU A 61 32.35 7.83 -14.88
N SER A 62 32.95 8.95 -15.31
CA SER A 62 34.24 8.96 -16.02
C SER A 62 35.40 8.39 -15.19
N ALA A 63 35.34 8.52 -13.85
CA ALA A 63 36.33 7.97 -12.93
C ALA A 63 36.04 6.53 -12.46
N SER A 64 34.84 5.98 -12.75
CA SER A 64 34.33 4.77 -12.10
C SER A 64 35.17 3.51 -12.35
N SER A 65 35.69 3.32 -13.56
CA SER A 65 36.46 2.13 -13.92
C SER A 65 37.86 2.10 -13.30
N LEU A 66 38.36 3.26 -12.84
CA LEU A 66 39.70 3.41 -12.28
C LEU A 66 39.71 3.39 -10.75
N ILE A 67 38.55 3.64 -10.11
CA ILE A 67 38.51 3.89 -8.66
C ILE A 67 38.97 2.69 -7.82
N ALA A 68 38.74 1.47 -8.30
CA ALA A 68 39.15 0.26 -7.58
C ALA A 68 40.68 0.16 -7.37
N GLY A 69 41.47 0.81 -8.23
CA GLY A 69 42.94 0.86 -8.12
C GLY A 69 43.47 2.08 -7.34
N ALA A 70 42.60 2.98 -6.88
CA ALA A 70 42.98 4.16 -6.13
C ALA A 70 43.27 3.85 -4.65
N ASP A 71 43.98 4.74 -3.95
CA ASP A 71 44.16 4.63 -2.50
C ASP A 71 42.83 4.78 -1.75
N GLU A 72 42.74 4.21 -0.54
CA GLU A 72 41.47 4.09 0.19
C GLU A 72 40.83 5.45 0.49
N ARG A 73 41.64 6.49 0.69
CA ARG A 73 41.13 7.85 0.90
C ARG A 73 40.47 8.40 -0.36
N MET A 74 41.06 8.16 -1.52
CA MET A 74 40.47 8.57 -2.79
C MET A 74 39.21 7.77 -3.12
N GLN A 75 39.18 6.47 -2.82
CA GLN A 75 37.96 5.65 -2.94
C GLN A 75 36.85 6.19 -2.03
N ALA A 76 37.14 6.46 -0.76
CA ALA A 76 36.18 7.02 0.18
C ALA A 76 35.65 8.39 -0.29
N GLN A 77 36.53 9.27 -0.79
CA GLN A 77 36.13 10.56 -1.35
C GLN A 77 35.22 10.41 -2.57
N TYR A 78 35.55 9.49 -3.49
CA TYR A 78 34.73 9.21 -4.67
C TYR A 78 33.31 8.79 -4.27
N TYR A 79 33.19 7.82 -3.36
CA TYR A 79 31.89 7.32 -2.93
C TYR A 79 31.09 8.35 -2.12
N LEU A 80 31.75 9.20 -1.34
CA LEU A 80 31.08 10.33 -0.68
C LEU A 80 30.47 11.30 -1.70
N LEU A 81 31.24 11.72 -2.71
CA LEU A 81 30.75 12.64 -3.74
C LEU A 81 29.66 12.00 -4.60
N LYS A 82 29.78 10.70 -4.90
CA LYS A 82 28.73 9.93 -5.58
C LYS A 82 27.46 9.89 -4.75
N GLY A 83 27.57 9.58 -3.46
CA GLY A 83 26.48 9.65 -2.50
C GLY A 83 25.73 10.99 -2.53
N LYS A 84 26.50 12.09 -2.46
CA LYS A 84 25.95 13.45 -2.49
C LYS A 84 25.29 13.80 -3.83
N ALA A 85 25.94 13.49 -4.95
CA ALA A 85 25.39 13.77 -6.27
C ALA A 85 24.06 13.05 -6.49
N TYR A 86 24.01 11.75 -6.21
CA TYR A 86 22.79 10.98 -6.37
C TYR A 86 21.71 11.40 -5.36
N SER A 87 22.05 11.83 -4.14
CA SER A 87 21.06 12.39 -3.21
C SER A 87 20.41 13.67 -3.76
N GLU A 88 21.16 14.55 -4.42
CA GLU A 88 20.59 15.75 -5.04
C GLU A 88 19.79 15.44 -6.32
N LEU A 89 20.14 14.37 -7.04
CA LEU A 89 19.34 13.88 -8.18
C LEU A 89 18.05 13.19 -7.74
N ALA A 90 18.08 12.48 -6.61
CA ALA A 90 16.91 11.84 -6.03
C ALA A 90 15.82 12.87 -5.68
N LYS A 91 16.22 14.02 -5.12
CA LYS A 91 15.32 15.17 -4.88
C LYS A 91 14.68 15.73 -6.16
N LYS A 92 15.26 15.47 -7.33
CA LYS A 92 14.73 15.88 -8.64
C LYS A 92 13.87 14.78 -9.29
N GLY A 93 13.57 13.70 -8.57
CA GLY A 93 12.69 12.63 -9.04
C GLY A 93 13.37 11.52 -9.85
N GLU A 94 14.70 11.40 -9.83
CA GLU A 94 15.37 10.21 -10.40
C GLU A 94 15.09 8.98 -9.52
N ALA A 95 14.27 8.04 -10.02
CA ALA A 95 13.70 6.92 -9.25
C ALA A 95 14.75 6.06 -8.52
N ASP A 96 15.88 5.75 -9.16
CA ASP A 96 16.92 4.87 -8.59
C ASP A 96 18.01 5.64 -7.81
N ALA A 97 17.91 6.97 -7.76
CA ALA A 97 19.01 7.78 -7.24
C ALA A 97 19.17 7.66 -5.72
N PHE A 98 18.10 7.34 -4.98
CA PHE A 98 18.19 7.07 -3.55
C PHE A 98 19.05 5.84 -3.24
N ASP A 99 18.84 4.72 -3.94
CA ASP A 99 19.61 3.49 -3.71
C ASP A 99 21.09 3.67 -4.02
N VAL A 100 21.40 4.34 -5.13
CA VAL A 100 22.79 4.64 -5.50
C VAL A 100 23.44 5.56 -4.48
N ALA A 101 22.70 6.56 -3.99
CA ALA A 101 23.20 7.46 -2.97
C ALA A 101 23.49 6.73 -1.65
N ILE A 102 22.54 5.95 -1.14
CA ILE A 102 22.66 5.20 0.12
C ILE A 102 23.82 4.20 0.05
N SER A 103 23.85 3.37 -1.00
CA SER A 103 24.90 2.36 -1.18
C SER A 103 26.28 3.00 -1.29
N SER A 104 26.40 4.12 -1.99
CA SER A 104 27.66 4.87 -2.08
C SER A 104 28.09 5.44 -0.73
N LEU A 105 27.17 6.04 0.04
CA LEU A 105 27.49 6.59 1.37
C LEU A 105 27.88 5.48 2.38
N ARG A 106 27.18 4.34 2.38
CA ARG A 106 27.54 3.17 3.19
C ARG A 106 28.94 2.65 2.83
N LYS A 107 29.30 2.69 1.53
CA LYS A 107 30.62 2.26 1.06
C LYS A 107 31.77 3.08 1.65
N VAL A 108 31.55 4.36 1.95
CA VAL A 108 32.54 5.21 2.63
C VAL A 108 32.95 4.60 3.96
N GLY A 109 31.96 4.23 4.79
CA GLY A 109 32.21 3.62 6.10
C GLY A 109 32.92 2.27 6.00
N GLU A 110 32.58 1.45 5.00
CA GLU A 110 33.25 0.16 4.75
C GLU A 110 34.75 0.35 4.43
N ILE A 111 35.07 1.26 3.52
CA ILE A 111 36.45 1.54 3.08
C ILE A 111 37.28 2.12 4.23
N GLU A 112 36.73 3.10 4.95
CA GLU A 112 37.44 3.76 6.04
C GLU A 112 37.63 2.85 7.25
N LYS A 113 36.64 1.99 7.55
CA LYS A 113 36.77 0.96 8.58
C LYS A 113 37.85 -0.06 8.22
N ALA A 114 37.90 -0.52 6.96
CA ALA A 114 38.91 -1.47 6.51
C ALA A 114 40.33 -0.89 6.53
N SER A 115 40.47 0.41 6.21
CA SER A 115 41.77 1.10 6.21
C SER A 115 42.23 1.60 7.59
N GLY A 116 41.32 1.61 8.58
CA GLY A 116 41.57 2.17 9.93
C GLY A 116 41.71 3.69 9.97
N LYS A 117 41.31 4.40 8.89
CA LYS A 117 41.47 5.85 8.74
C LYS A 117 40.13 6.49 8.40
N ALA A 118 39.42 6.96 9.43
CA ALA A 118 38.18 7.70 9.25
C ALA A 118 38.45 9.16 8.85
N LYS A 119 37.94 9.58 7.69
CA LYS A 119 38.02 10.96 7.20
C LYS A 119 36.67 11.51 6.74
N TYR A 120 35.83 10.66 6.15
CA TYR A 120 34.56 11.00 5.50
C TYR A 120 33.36 10.26 6.09
N THR A 121 33.56 9.28 6.98
CA THR A 121 32.49 8.47 7.58
C THR A 121 31.45 9.31 8.33
N GLU A 122 31.87 10.30 9.11
CA GLU A 122 30.95 11.17 9.86
C GLU A 122 30.07 12.00 8.92
N GLU A 123 30.67 12.59 7.89
CA GLU A 123 29.98 13.35 6.85
C GLU A 123 29.02 12.47 6.02
N ALA A 124 29.41 11.22 5.75
CA ALA A 124 28.56 10.26 5.06
C ALA A 124 27.34 9.88 5.91
N ASN A 125 27.52 9.68 7.21
CA ASN A 125 26.45 9.37 8.16
C ASN A 125 25.49 10.55 8.34
N GLU A 126 26.01 11.78 8.43
CA GLU A 126 25.18 12.98 8.45
C GLU A 126 24.31 13.08 7.20
N LYS A 127 24.89 12.83 6.02
CA LYS A 127 24.13 12.84 4.76
C LYS A 127 23.06 11.75 4.74
N LEU A 128 23.37 10.52 5.16
CA LEU A 128 22.37 9.43 5.29
C LEU A 128 21.22 9.82 6.22
N SER A 129 21.50 10.48 7.35
CA SER A 129 20.47 10.96 8.27
C SER A 129 19.54 11.98 7.60
N THR A 130 20.09 12.97 6.89
CA THR A 130 19.28 13.99 6.19
C THR A 130 18.44 13.39 5.05
N MET A 131 18.95 12.37 4.37
CA MET A 131 18.25 11.70 3.28
C MET A 131 16.99 10.96 3.73
N THR A 132 16.89 10.57 5.00
CA THR A 132 15.70 9.89 5.52
C THR A 132 14.47 10.78 5.41
N VAL A 133 14.60 12.08 5.69
CA VAL A 133 13.51 13.06 5.53
C VAL A 133 13.12 13.22 4.06
N ASP A 134 14.11 13.34 3.17
CA ASP A 134 13.87 13.48 1.72
C ASP A 134 13.17 12.23 1.14
N LEU A 135 13.57 11.03 1.60
CA LEU A 135 12.95 9.75 1.22
C LEU A 135 11.49 9.70 1.61
N VAL A 136 11.17 10.03 2.86
CA VAL A 136 9.81 9.98 3.39
C VAL A 136 8.91 10.98 2.64
N ASN A 137 9.39 12.20 2.40
CA ASN A 137 8.65 13.19 1.61
C ASN A 137 8.39 12.69 0.18
N SER A 138 9.41 12.10 -0.47
CA SER A 138 9.24 11.52 -1.81
C SER A 138 8.27 10.35 -1.81
N ALA A 139 8.28 9.51 -0.78
CA ALA A 139 7.33 8.40 -0.65
C ALA A 139 5.89 8.87 -0.47
N VAL A 140 5.68 9.95 0.29
CA VAL A 140 4.36 10.59 0.42
C VAL A 140 3.87 11.12 -0.93
N GLU A 141 4.74 11.77 -1.70
CA GLU A 141 4.41 12.23 -3.04
C GLU A 141 4.05 11.07 -3.98
N ASP A 142 4.81 9.97 -3.94
CA ASP A 142 4.50 8.77 -4.73
C ASP A 142 3.14 8.17 -4.34
N ASN A 143 2.86 8.01 -3.05
CA ASN A 143 1.57 7.51 -2.58
C ASN A 143 0.40 8.42 -3.01
N ASN A 144 0.56 9.74 -2.95
CA ASN A 144 -0.45 10.71 -3.42
C ASN A 144 -0.69 10.62 -4.94
N ASN A 145 0.32 10.18 -5.69
CA ASN A 145 0.25 9.94 -7.12
C ASN A 145 -0.09 8.47 -7.46
N GLU A 146 -0.58 7.70 -6.49
CA GLU A 146 -0.94 6.27 -6.63
C GLU A 146 0.23 5.34 -7.02
N LYS A 147 1.48 5.83 -6.92
CA LYS A 147 2.71 5.06 -7.10
C LYS A 147 3.07 4.33 -5.81
N PHE A 148 2.15 3.47 -5.37
CA PHE A 148 2.21 2.84 -4.06
C PHE A 148 3.42 1.94 -3.86
N LYS A 149 3.93 1.31 -4.93
CA LYS A 149 5.13 0.47 -4.87
C LYS A 149 6.37 1.29 -4.52
N GLU A 150 6.59 2.36 -5.27
CA GLU A 150 7.72 3.26 -5.10
C GLU A 150 7.67 3.94 -3.73
N GLY A 151 6.47 4.33 -3.29
CA GLY A 151 6.24 4.84 -1.95
C GLY A 151 6.61 3.82 -0.86
N ALA A 152 6.16 2.57 -1.00
CA ALA A 152 6.47 1.49 -0.07
C ALA A 152 7.98 1.20 0.02
N GLU A 153 8.66 1.09 -1.13
CA GLU A 153 10.10 0.83 -1.21
C GLU A 153 10.91 1.96 -0.56
N LYS A 154 10.54 3.23 -0.80
CA LYS A 154 11.20 4.40 -0.19
C LYS A 154 10.97 4.50 1.32
N LEU A 155 9.77 4.18 1.81
CA LEU A 155 9.49 4.11 3.25
C LEU A 155 10.29 3.00 3.91
N TYR A 156 10.38 1.83 3.28
CA TYR A 156 11.20 0.72 3.77
C TYR A 156 12.69 1.09 3.81
N LEU A 157 13.21 1.76 2.77
CA LEU A 157 14.57 2.32 2.78
C LEU A 157 14.77 3.33 3.93
N GLY A 158 13.78 4.20 4.19
CA GLY A 158 13.80 5.12 5.32
C GLY A 158 13.93 4.40 6.66
N TYR A 159 13.17 3.32 6.86
CA TYR A 159 13.31 2.44 8.02
C TYR A 159 14.71 1.79 8.10
N GLN A 160 15.27 1.29 6.98
CA GLN A 160 16.62 0.72 6.96
C GLN A 160 17.73 1.73 7.29
N LEU A 161 17.49 3.02 7.06
CA LEU A 161 18.41 4.11 7.44
C LEU A 161 18.27 4.50 8.92
N SER A 162 17.04 4.49 9.44
CA SER A 162 16.74 4.73 10.85
C SER A 162 15.91 3.59 11.45
N PRO A 163 16.52 2.45 11.82
CA PRO A 163 15.77 1.28 12.31
C PRO A 163 15.02 1.50 13.63
N LYS A 164 15.29 2.62 14.32
CA LYS A 164 14.54 3.03 15.51
C LYS A 164 13.15 3.57 15.17
N ASP A 165 12.99 4.12 13.96
CA ASP A 165 11.75 4.70 13.47
C ASP A 165 10.92 3.63 12.76
N THR A 166 10.49 2.61 13.51
CA THR A 166 9.71 1.47 12.99
C THR A 166 8.37 1.87 12.38
N VAL A 167 7.93 3.11 12.58
CA VAL A 167 6.73 3.66 11.96
C VAL A 167 6.83 3.68 10.43
N TYR A 168 8.04 3.87 9.87
CA TYR A 168 8.22 3.84 8.42
C TYR A 168 8.00 2.45 7.84
N LEU A 169 8.36 1.38 8.57
CA LEU A 169 8.09 0.00 8.16
C LEU A 169 6.58 -0.30 8.15
N TYR A 170 5.83 0.22 9.13
CA TYR A 170 4.36 0.14 9.12
C TYR A 170 3.74 0.87 7.92
N TYR A 171 4.20 2.07 7.61
CA TYR A 171 3.71 2.79 6.43
C TYR A 171 4.14 2.12 5.12
N ALA A 172 5.33 1.52 5.06
CA ALA A 172 5.76 0.73 3.90
C ALA A 172 4.81 -0.46 3.67
N ALA A 173 4.44 -1.19 4.73
CA ALA A 173 3.46 -2.27 4.66
C ALA A 173 2.10 -1.77 4.16
N SER A 174 1.61 -0.66 4.71
CA SER A 174 0.33 -0.06 4.29
C SER A 174 0.35 0.40 2.83
N SER A 175 1.42 1.06 2.38
CA SER A 175 1.58 1.46 0.98
C SER A 175 1.59 0.24 0.06
N ALA A 176 2.32 -0.82 0.42
CA ALA A 176 2.33 -2.06 -0.36
C ALA A 176 0.94 -2.70 -0.46
N VAL A 177 0.14 -2.69 0.62
CA VAL A 177 -1.27 -3.14 0.59
C VAL A 177 -2.10 -2.30 -0.38
N ASN A 178 -1.99 -0.97 -0.33
CA ASN A 178 -2.74 -0.07 -1.21
C ASN A 178 -2.39 -0.27 -2.69
N GLY A 179 -1.14 -0.63 -2.99
CA GLY A 179 -0.70 -1.00 -4.33
C GLY A 179 -1.02 -2.44 -4.76
N GLY A 180 -1.63 -3.26 -3.90
CA GLY A 180 -1.85 -4.68 -4.16
C GLY A 180 -0.57 -5.52 -4.18
N HIS A 181 0.54 -5.01 -3.65
CA HIS A 181 1.83 -5.70 -3.53
C HIS A 181 1.85 -6.57 -2.26
N PHE A 182 0.99 -7.58 -2.27
CA PHE A 182 0.65 -8.40 -1.11
C PHE A 182 1.81 -9.19 -0.51
N GLU A 183 2.69 -9.77 -1.33
CA GLU A 183 3.87 -10.48 -0.85
C GLU A 183 4.83 -9.53 -0.12
N GLN A 184 5.08 -8.35 -0.70
CA GLN A 184 5.93 -7.30 -0.12
C GLN A 184 5.32 -6.76 1.19
N ALA A 185 4.00 -6.55 1.23
CA ALA A 185 3.31 -6.16 2.44
C ALA A 185 3.47 -7.19 3.57
N LEU A 186 3.38 -8.50 3.26
CA LEU A 186 3.60 -9.57 4.24
C LEU A 186 5.03 -9.59 4.75
N GLU A 187 6.04 -9.37 3.90
CA GLU A 187 7.43 -9.24 4.33
C GLU A 187 7.56 -8.15 5.40
N TYR A 188 7.01 -6.97 5.14
CA TYR A 188 7.05 -5.85 6.08
C TYR A 188 6.25 -6.10 7.36
N TYR A 189 5.05 -6.70 7.28
CA TYR A 189 4.28 -7.05 8.47
C TYR A 189 4.93 -8.14 9.32
N ASN A 190 5.61 -9.11 8.70
CA ASN A 190 6.36 -10.12 9.44
C ASN A 190 7.54 -9.50 10.18
N GLU A 191 8.26 -8.56 9.56
CA GLU A 191 9.32 -7.84 10.25
C GLU A 191 8.78 -7.01 11.42
N LEU A 192 7.64 -6.32 11.25
CA LEU A 192 6.98 -5.61 12.37
C LEU A 192 6.60 -6.56 13.52
N LYS A 193 6.16 -7.78 13.18
CA LYS A 193 5.85 -8.83 14.16
C LYS A 193 7.10 -9.27 14.91
N GLU A 194 8.22 -9.48 14.23
CA GLU A 194 9.52 -9.83 14.84
C GLU A 194 10.04 -8.73 15.78
N LEU A 195 9.78 -7.47 15.43
CA LEU A 195 10.12 -6.31 16.26
C LEU A 195 9.18 -6.10 17.46
N ASN A 196 8.12 -6.91 17.60
CA ASN A 196 7.04 -6.71 18.57
C ASN A 196 6.42 -5.30 18.46
N TYR A 197 6.30 -4.79 17.23
CA TYR A 197 5.72 -3.48 16.99
C TYR A 197 4.22 -3.49 17.34
N ASP A 198 3.83 -2.64 18.29
CA ASP A 198 2.43 -2.44 18.65
C ASP A 198 1.81 -1.17 18.05
N GLY A 199 2.64 -0.32 17.41
CA GLY A 199 2.26 0.96 16.81
C GLY A 199 1.63 1.98 17.73
N SER A 200 1.68 1.75 19.05
CA SER A 200 1.26 2.75 20.02
C SER A 200 2.35 3.80 20.20
N GLY A 201 1.93 5.05 20.24
CA GLY A 201 2.76 6.21 20.51
C GLY A 201 2.23 6.96 21.73
N ILE A 202 2.86 8.10 22.02
CA ILE A 202 2.38 9.04 23.03
C ILE A 202 2.19 10.37 22.32
N VAL A 203 0.96 10.87 22.36
CA VAL A 203 0.63 12.22 21.96
C VAL A 203 0.72 13.10 23.21
N TYR A 204 1.54 14.14 23.14
CA TYR A 204 1.73 15.08 24.24
C TYR A 204 0.78 16.26 24.07
N LYS A 205 -0.10 16.46 25.04
CA LYS A 205 -1.07 17.56 25.05
C LYS A 205 -0.92 18.41 26.30
N ALA A 206 -1.34 19.68 26.24
CA ALA A 206 -1.47 20.55 27.40
C ALA A 206 -2.59 21.57 27.18
N THR A 207 -3.15 22.09 28.27
CA THR A 207 -4.19 23.12 28.21
C THR A 207 -3.56 24.51 28.13
N ASN A 208 -3.86 25.25 27.08
CA ASN A 208 -3.49 26.65 26.93
C ASN A 208 -4.21 27.49 28.00
N VAL A 209 -3.46 28.29 28.76
CA VAL A 209 -4.02 29.06 29.89
C VAL A 209 -4.90 30.22 29.41
N GLU A 210 -4.60 30.80 28.25
CA GLU A 210 -5.35 31.93 27.69
C GLU A 210 -6.67 31.48 27.05
N THR A 211 -6.63 30.41 26.24
CA THR A 211 -7.80 29.94 25.49
C THR A 211 -8.62 28.89 26.25
N GLY A 212 -7.98 28.17 27.18
CA GLY A 212 -8.58 27.01 27.86
C GLY A 212 -8.64 25.74 27.00
N GLU A 213 -8.09 25.76 25.78
CA GLU A 213 -8.12 24.62 24.85
C GLU A 213 -6.98 23.64 25.13
N VAL A 214 -7.23 22.35 24.86
CA VAL A 214 -6.20 21.30 24.92
C VAL A 214 -5.53 21.21 23.56
N GLU A 215 -4.24 21.49 23.51
CA GLU A 215 -3.45 21.50 22.28
C GLU A 215 -2.41 20.38 22.29
N GLU A 216 -2.17 19.79 21.12
CA GLU A 216 -1.12 18.80 20.88
C GLU A 216 0.19 19.49 20.44
N MET A 217 1.32 19.02 20.95
CA MET A 217 2.65 19.57 20.61
C MET A 217 3.78 18.57 20.89
N ASP A 218 5.00 18.88 20.44
CA ASP A 218 6.19 18.09 20.81
C ASP A 218 6.39 18.07 22.34
N LYS A 219 6.93 16.97 22.86
CA LYS A 219 7.17 16.80 24.31
C LYS A 219 8.00 17.95 24.89
N THR A 220 9.08 18.32 24.23
CA THR A 220 10.02 19.35 24.69
C THR A 220 9.35 20.72 24.66
N GLN A 221 8.58 20.99 23.61
CA GLN A 221 7.78 22.20 23.49
C GLN A 221 6.74 22.28 24.62
N ARG A 222 6.00 21.20 24.87
CA ARG A 222 5.03 21.13 25.97
C ARG A 222 5.68 21.42 27.31
N GLU A 223 6.79 20.76 27.62
CA GLU A 223 7.49 20.95 28.90
C GLU A 223 7.96 22.40 29.07
N LEU A 224 8.47 23.02 28.00
CA LEU A 224 8.87 24.44 28.02
C LEU A 224 7.67 25.37 28.24
N MET A 225 6.57 25.13 27.54
CA MET A 225 5.37 25.96 27.58
C MET A 225 4.60 25.83 28.91
N VAL A 226 4.61 24.64 29.51
CA VAL A 226 4.10 24.43 30.87
C VAL A 226 4.99 25.14 31.88
N LYS A 227 6.31 25.04 31.73
CA LYS A 227 7.27 25.71 32.63
C LYS A 227 7.20 27.24 32.55
N SER A 228 6.89 27.81 31.39
CA SER A 228 6.70 29.26 31.23
C SER A 228 5.37 29.77 31.80
N GLY A 229 4.43 28.87 32.12
CA GLY A 229 3.09 29.20 32.62
C GLY A 229 2.08 29.55 31.52
N ALA A 230 2.47 29.47 30.24
CA ALA A 230 1.55 29.64 29.11
C ALA A 230 0.56 28.48 28.98
N TYR A 231 0.96 27.29 29.43
CA TYR A 231 0.16 26.07 29.42
C TYR A 231 0.13 25.43 30.82
N LYS A 232 -0.89 24.62 31.06
CA LYS A 232 -1.08 23.83 32.29
C LYS A 232 -1.60 22.43 31.96
N ASP A 233 -1.72 21.59 32.97
CA ASP A 233 -2.36 20.26 32.88
C ASP A 233 -1.77 19.38 31.75
N PRO A 234 -0.47 19.02 31.81
CA PRO A 234 0.16 18.18 30.80
C PRO A 234 -0.48 16.78 30.77
N ILE A 235 -0.86 16.32 29.58
CA ILE A 235 -1.44 15.01 29.31
C ILE A 235 -0.49 14.22 28.41
N ASP A 236 -0.16 13.00 28.82
CA ASP A 236 0.52 12.00 28.00
C ASP A 236 -0.55 11.00 27.53
N GLU A 237 -1.03 11.14 26.30
CA GLU A 237 -2.10 10.29 25.76
C GLU A 237 -1.51 9.14 24.94
N LYS A 238 -1.69 7.90 25.41
CA LYS A 238 -1.26 6.73 24.65
C LYS A 238 -2.20 6.50 23.47
N THR A 239 -1.66 6.43 22.25
CA THR A 239 -2.47 6.12 21.08
C THR A 239 -2.86 4.64 21.06
N PRO A 240 -4.00 4.28 20.45
CA PRO A 240 -4.40 2.89 20.29
C PRO A 240 -3.34 2.08 19.54
N SER A 241 -3.17 0.82 19.96
CA SER A 241 -2.28 -0.11 19.26
C SER A 241 -2.76 -0.36 17.83
N LYS A 242 -1.79 -0.46 16.92
CA LYS A 242 -1.97 -0.88 15.53
C LYS A 242 -1.96 -2.40 15.35
N THR A 243 -1.69 -3.18 16.41
CA THR A 243 -1.60 -4.65 16.30
C THR A 243 -2.88 -5.26 15.72
N THR A 244 -4.05 -4.78 16.14
CA THR A 244 -5.34 -5.25 15.61
C THR A 244 -5.47 -4.99 14.11
N GLU A 245 -5.04 -3.83 13.63
CA GLU A 245 -5.04 -3.48 12.21
C GLU A 245 -4.05 -4.36 11.41
N ILE A 246 -2.86 -4.59 11.97
CA ILE A 246 -1.82 -5.43 11.35
C ILE A 246 -2.32 -6.87 11.17
N VAL A 247 -2.86 -7.50 12.23
CA VAL A 247 -3.34 -8.90 12.13
C VAL A 247 -4.54 -9.03 11.18
N LYS A 248 -5.41 -8.01 11.11
CA LYS A 248 -6.50 -7.92 10.13
C LYS A 248 -5.94 -7.90 8.70
N ASN A 249 -5.00 -7.00 8.42
CA ASN A 249 -4.40 -6.89 7.09
C ASN A 249 -3.68 -8.19 6.69
N VAL A 250 -2.94 -8.82 7.59
CA VAL A 250 -2.27 -10.11 7.31
C VAL A 250 -3.27 -11.20 6.91
N ALA A 251 -4.41 -11.32 7.62
CA ALA A 251 -5.44 -12.31 7.27
C ALA A 251 -6.08 -12.05 5.89
N LEU A 252 -6.36 -10.78 5.59
CA LEU A 252 -6.88 -10.36 4.29
C LEU A 252 -5.86 -10.61 3.17
N ILE A 253 -4.58 -10.31 3.40
CA ILE A 253 -3.53 -10.53 2.41
C ILE A 253 -3.39 -12.03 2.09
N TYR A 254 -3.34 -12.91 3.11
CA TYR A 254 -3.30 -14.35 2.85
C TYR A 254 -4.53 -14.84 2.06
N THR A 255 -5.71 -14.27 2.33
CA THR A 255 -6.94 -14.55 1.57
C THR A 255 -6.78 -14.17 0.09
N GLN A 256 -6.23 -12.98 -0.19
CA GLN A 256 -6.00 -12.48 -1.55
C GLN A 256 -4.94 -13.31 -2.30
N LEU A 257 -3.92 -13.78 -1.59
CA LEU A 257 -2.90 -14.66 -2.15
C LEU A 257 -3.36 -16.12 -2.33
N GLY A 258 -4.60 -16.45 -1.91
CA GLY A 258 -5.11 -17.83 -1.95
C GLY A 258 -4.36 -18.79 -1.03
N GLN A 259 -3.70 -18.27 0.01
CA GLN A 259 -3.00 -19.06 1.02
C GLN A 259 -3.97 -19.38 2.17
N ASP A 260 -5.01 -20.15 1.85
CA ASP A 260 -6.20 -20.32 2.69
C ASP A 260 -5.88 -20.82 4.12
N ASP A 261 -4.97 -21.80 4.28
CA ASP A 261 -4.55 -22.30 5.59
C ASP A 261 -3.93 -21.20 6.47
N LYS A 262 -3.06 -20.37 5.89
CA LYS A 262 -2.43 -19.25 6.60
C LYS A 262 -3.42 -18.14 6.90
N ALA A 263 -4.39 -17.93 6.01
CA ALA A 263 -5.46 -16.98 6.23
C ALA A 263 -6.30 -17.38 7.44
N LEU A 264 -6.67 -18.67 7.58
CA LEU A 264 -7.41 -19.17 8.75
C LEU A 264 -6.63 -18.99 10.06
N ASP A 265 -5.33 -19.32 10.06
CA ASP A 265 -4.47 -19.06 11.23
C ASP A 265 -4.42 -17.55 11.57
N ALA A 266 -4.32 -16.69 10.56
CA ALA A 266 -4.31 -15.25 10.76
C ALA A 266 -5.67 -14.70 11.22
N TYR A 267 -6.80 -15.23 10.74
CA TYR A 267 -8.14 -14.87 11.24
C TYR A 267 -8.31 -15.24 12.71
N LYS A 268 -7.80 -16.40 13.13
CA LYS A 268 -7.80 -16.80 14.54
C LYS A 268 -7.03 -15.80 15.41
N ASP A 269 -5.84 -15.39 14.98
CA ASP A 269 -5.06 -14.37 15.67
C ASP A 269 -5.79 -13.02 15.71
N ALA A 270 -6.40 -12.61 14.59
CA ALA A 270 -7.14 -11.35 14.49
C ALA A 270 -8.39 -11.33 15.37
N ARG A 271 -9.18 -12.41 15.37
CA ARG A 271 -10.37 -12.56 16.22
C ARG A 271 -10.04 -12.66 17.70
N ALA A 272 -8.88 -13.20 18.06
CA ALA A 272 -8.42 -13.18 19.46
C ALA A 272 -8.12 -11.74 19.95
N LYS A 273 -7.73 -10.83 19.05
CA LYS A 273 -7.47 -9.42 19.37
C LYS A 273 -8.73 -8.56 19.32
N ASP A 274 -9.65 -8.87 18.42
CA ASP A 274 -10.89 -8.12 18.23
C ASP A 274 -12.08 -9.06 17.96
N PRO A 275 -12.60 -9.74 19.01
CA PRO A 275 -13.60 -10.79 18.86
C PRO A 275 -14.98 -10.26 18.47
N LYS A 276 -15.19 -8.94 18.49
CA LYS A 276 -16.47 -8.30 18.15
C LYS A 276 -16.46 -7.63 16.78
N ASP A 277 -15.35 -7.67 16.05
CA ASP A 277 -15.31 -7.16 14.69
C ASP A 277 -16.06 -8.11 13.76
N VAL A 278 -17.29 -7.74 13.42
CA VAL A 278 -18.13 -8.50 12.50
C VAL A 278 -17.52 -8.63 11.11
N ASN A 279 -16.71 -7.67 10.66
CA ASN A 279 -16.07 -7.76 9.33
C ASN A 279 -15.04 -8.89 9.29
N LEU A 280 -14.33 -9.15 10.40
CA LEU A 280 -13.45 -10.31 10.49
C LEU A 280 -14.23 -11.62 10.34
N ILE A 281 -15.37 -11.72 11.02
CA ILE A 281 -16.24 -12.91 10.96
C ILE A 281 -16.78 -13.11 9.54
N LEU A 282 -17.23 -12.05 8.87
CA LEU A 282 -17.73 -12.11 7.50
C LEU A 282 -16.65 -12.50 6.48
N ASN A 283 -15.44 -11.95 6.63
CA ASN A 283 -14.32 -12.26 5.74
C ASN A 283 -13.83 -13.72 5.93
N GLU A 284 -13.78 -14.20 7.18
CA GLU A 284 -13.51 -15.61 7.48
C GLU A 284 -14.60 -16.52 6.89
N ALA A 285 -15.88 -16.14 7.02
CA ALA A 285 -16.98 -16.89 6.43
C ALA A 285 -16.83 -16.98 4.89
N ASN A 286 -16.51 -15.88 4.23
CA ASN A 286 -16.29 -15.85 2.79
C ASN A 286 -15.13 -16.77 2.36
N LEU A 287 -14.06 -16.85 3.16
CA LEU A 287 -12.97 -17.79 2.93
C LEU A 287 -13.47 -19.24 3.00
N TYR A 288 -14.24 -19.61 4.03
CA TYR A 288 -14.83 -20.95 4.13
C TYR A 288 -15.75 -21.28 2.94
N TYR A 289 -16.52 -20.31 2.47
CA TYR A 289 -17.33 -20.50 1.26
C TYR A 289 -16.47 -20.79 0.03
N LYS A 290 -15.38 -20.03 -0.19
CA LYS A 290 -14.43 -20.24 -1.28
C LYS A 290 -13.77 -21.64 -1.20
N MET A 291 -13.52 -22.13 0.01
CA MET A 291 -13.02 -23.49 0.27
C MET A 291 -14.08 -24.58 0.07
N GLY A 292 -15.36 -24.21 -0.10
CA GLY A 292 -16.48 -25.12 -0.26
C GLY A 292 -17.09 -25.62 1.06
N ASP A 293 -16.63 -25.11 2.20
CA ASP A 293 -17.18 -25.45 3.53
C ASP A 293 -18.39 -24.58 3.86
N LYS A 294 -19.54 -25.01 3.33
CA LYS A 294 -20.82 -24.31 3.53
C LYS A 294 -21.32 -24.34 4.97
N GLU A 295 -20.90 -25.33 5.76
CA GLU A 295 -21.33 -25.45 7.16
C GLU A 295 -20.66 -24.38 8.01
N GLN A 296 -19.33 -24.21 7.86
CA GLN A 296 -18.62 -23.14 8.56
C GLN A 296 -19.05 -21.75 8.11
N PHE A 297 -19.28 -21.57 6.80
CA PHE A 297 -19.86 -20.33 6.28
C PHE A 297 -21.18 -19.96 7.00
N LYS A 298 -22.12 -20.91 7.08
CA LYS A 298 -23.41 -20.68 7.75
C LYS A 298 -23.25 -20.42 9.25
N SER A 299 -22.36 -21.17 9.91
CA SER A 299 -22.07 -20.98 11.33
C SER A 299 -21.55 -19.57 11.62
N LEU A 300 -20.60 -19.08 10.83
CA LEU A 300 -20.02 -17.75 11.01
C LEU A 300 -21.01 -16.63 10.64
N MET A 301 -21.86 -16.82 9.64
CA MET A 301 -22.95 -15.86 9.35
C MET A 301 -23.92 -15.74 10.52
N ALA A 302 -24.29 -16.87 11.15
CA ALA A 302 -25.11 -16.87 12.35
C ALA A 302 -24.40 -16.23 13.55
N GLU A 303 -23.09 -16.47 13.71
CA GLU A 303 -22.29 -15.81 14.73
C GLU A 303 -22.28 -14.29 14.54
N ALA A 304 -22.00 -13.80 13.32
CA ALA A 304 -21.98 -12.37 13.02
C ALA A 304 -23.32 -11.71 13.38
N ALA A 305 -24.44 -12.33 12.99
CA ALA A 305 -25.78 -11.87 13.34
C ALA A 305 -26.06 -11.83 14.86
N GLN A 306 -25.44 -12.70 15.65
CA GLN A 306 -25.53 -12.67 17.12
C GLN A 306 -24.65 -11.59 17.75
N VAL A 307 -23.49 -11.29 17.16
CA VAL A 307 -22.56 -10.26 17.65
C VAL A 307 -23.16 -8.86 17.49
N ALA A 308 -23.86 -8.60 16.40
CA ALA A 308 -24.49 -7.29 16.13
C ALA A 308 -25.94 -7.43 15.61
N PRO A 309 -26.90 -7.84 16.45
CA PRO A 309 -28.27 -8.17 16.04
C PRO A 309 -29.13 -6.96 15.62
N ASP A 310 -28.66 -5.75 15.92
CA ASP A 310 -29.32 -4.47 15.62
C ASP A 310 -28.50 -3.62 14.63
N ASN A 311 -27.53 -4.20 13.94
CA ASN A 311 -26.73 -3.52 12.93
C ASN A 311 -27.32 -3.77 11.52
N PRO A 312 -28.00 -2.79 10.90
CA PRO A 312 -28.60 -2.99 9.59
C PRO A 312 -27.57 -3.17 8.47
N ASP A 313 -26.38 -2.54 8.58
CA ASP A 313 -25.29 -2.69 7.60
C ASP A 313 -24.75 -4.12 7.59
N LEU A 314 -24.68 -4.76 8.75
CA LEU A 314 -24.31 -6.17 8.85
C LEU A 314 -25.29 -7.06 8.08
N PHE A 315 -26.59 -6.92 8.32
CA PHE A 315 -27.60 -7.74 7.63
C PHE A 315 -27.64 -7.44 6.13
N TYR A 316 -27.42 -6.19 5.73
CA TYR A 316 -27.22 -5.85 4.32
C TYR A 316 -26.02 -6.60 3.72
N ASN A 317 -24.87 -6.60 4.39
CA ASN A 317 -23.66 -7.31 3.93
C ASN A 317 -23.86 -8.83 3.89
N ILE A 318 -24.51 -9.43 4.89
CA ILE A 318 -24.90 -10.85 4.87
C ILE A 318 -25.78 -11.13 3.64
N GLY A 319 -26.71 -10.22 3.32
CA GLY A 319 -27.56 -10.32 2.14
C GLY A 319 -26.79 -10.26 0.84
N VAL A 320 -25.85 -9.32 0.71
CA VAL A 320 -24.98 -9.19 -0.48
C VAL A 320 -24.15 -10.45 -0.67
N ILE A 321 -23.49 -10.94 0.39
CA ILE A 321 -22.66 -12.14 0.33
C ILE A 321 -23.49 -13.35 -0.09
N ASN A 322 -24.67 -13.55 0.51
CA ASN A 322 -25.55 -14.66 0.11
C ASN A 322 -26.03 -14.53 -1.35
N MET A 323 -26.30 -13.31 -1.82
CA MET A 323 -26.71 -13.06 -3.19
C MET A 323 -25.60 -13.40 -4.19
N GLU A 324 -24.36 -12.99 -3.93
CA GLU A 324 -23.17 -13.33 -4.75
C GLU A 324 -22.94 -14.84 -4.84
N GLN A 325 -23.35 -15.57 -3.82
CA GLN A 325 -23.24 -17.03 -3.72
C GLN A 325 -24.46 -17.78 -4.31
N GLY A 326 -25.50 -17.06 -4.75
CA GLY A 326 -26.74 -17.64 -5.26
C GLY A 326 -27.70 -18.17 -4.19
N ASN A 327 -27.45 -17.89 -2.91
CA ASN A 327 -28.34 -18.23 -1.78
C ASN A 327 -29.45 -17.16 -1.66
N ILE A 328 -30.37 -17.15 -2.64
CA ILE A 328 -31.35 -16.06 -2.82
C ILE A 328 -32.28 -15.90 -1.61
N GLU A 329 -32.76 -17.00 -1.02
CA GLU A 329 -33.69 -16.94 0.11
C GLU A 329 -33.03 -16.42 1.39
N GLU A 330 -31.80 -16.85 1.68
CA GLU A 330 -30.98 -16.31 2.77
C GLU A 330 -30.68 -14.82 2.55
N ALA A 331 -30.39 -14.41 1.31
CA ALA A 331 -30.19 -13.01 0.97
C ALA A 331 -31.44 -12.17 1.24
N ARG A 332 -32.62 -12.65 0.81
CA ARG A 332 -33.91 -11.99 1.07
C ARG A 332 -34.18 -11.85 2.56
N ALA A 333 -33.95 -12.90 3.34
CA ALA A 333 -34.14 -12.86 4.79
C ALA A 333 -33.24 -11.81 5.45
N ALA A 334 -31.97 -11.73 5.02
CA ALA A 334 -31.02 -10.76 5.54
C ALA A 334 -31.40 -9.31 5.15
N TYR A 335 -31.78 -9.05 3.89
CA TYR A 335 -32.26 -7.72 3.49
C TYR A 335 -33.53 -7.31 4.22
N LYS A 336 -34.49 -8.22 4.41
CA LYS A 336 -35.69 -7.96 5.23
C LYS A 336 -35.32 -7.57 6.64
N ARG A 337 -34.36 -8.27 7.26
CA ARG A 337 -33.88 -7.94 8.60
C ARG A 337 -33.21 -6.56 8.66
N ALA A 338 -32.43 -6.18 7.65
CA ALA A 338 -31.86 -4.84 7.54
C ALA A 338 -32.94 -3.74 7.48
N ILE A 339 -34.01 -3.98 6.71
CA ILE A 339 -35.16 -3.06 6.56
C ILE A 339 -36.00 -2.97 7.84
N GLU A 340 -36.17 -4.08 8.57
CA GLU A 340 -36.86 -4.07 9.87
C GLU A 340 -36.14 -3.20 10.90
N ILE A 341 -34.80 -3.22 10.90
CA ILE A 341 -33.97 -2.42 11.81
C ILE A 341 -33.93 -0.96 11.35
N ASN A 342 -33.78 -0.73 10.05
CA ASN A 342 -33.76 0.59 9.44
C ASN A 342 -34.71 0.65 8.23
N PRO A 343 -35.96 1.10 8.42
CA PRO A 343 -36.93 1.24 7.33
C PRO A 343 -36.50 2.20 6.21
N GLY A 344 -35.54 3.09 6.45
CA GLY A 344 -34.98 4.00 5.46
C GLY A 344 -33.77 3.44 4.68
N TYR A 345 -33.43 2.15 4.83
CA TYR A 345 -32.27 1.54 4.19
C TYR A 345 -32.51 1.27 2.70
N VAL A 346 -32.39 2.32 1.89
CA VAL A 346 -32.66 2.32 0.44
C VAL A 346 -31.94 1.17 -0.29
N ASN A 347 -30.66 0.95 -0.04
CA ASN A 347 -29.90 -0.09 -0.75
C ASN A 347 -30.43 -1.50 -0.45
N ALA A 348 -30.89 -1.78 0.78
CA ALA A 348 -31.48 -3.06 1.15
C ALA A 348 -32.85 -3.26 0.47
N GLN A 349 -33.65 -2.20 0.36
CA GLN A 349 -34.94 -2.22 -0.35
C GLN A 349 -34.76 -2.48 -1.85
N LEU A 350 -33.83 -1.76 -2.48
CA LEU A 350 -33.49 -1.94 -3.90
C LEU A 350 -32.94 -3.35 -4.15
N ASN A 351 -32.02 -3.84 -3.32
CA ASN A 351 -31.46 -5.19 -3.49
C ASN A 351 -32.51 -6.26 -3.26
N LEU A 352 -33.38 -6.12 -2.25
CA LEU A 352 -34.47 -7.05 -2.01
C LEU A 352 -35.43 -7.09 -3.20
N SER A 353 -35.87 -5.93 -3.71
CA SER A 353 -36.70 -5.85 -4.92
C SER A 353 -36.02 -6.49 -6.13
N THR A 354 -34.73 -6.22 -6.32
CA THR A 354 -33.91 -6.78 -7.38
C THR A 354 -33.83 -8.31 -7.31
N THR A 355 -33.81 -8.91 -6.12
CA THR A 355 -33.85 -10.38 -6.01
C THR A 355 -35.12 -10.99 -6.61
N TYR A 356 -36.27 -10.34 -6.44
CA TYR A 356 -37.55 -10.79 -7.02
C TYR A 356 -37.58 -10.56 -8.54
N VAL A 357 -37.12 -9.41 -8.99
CA VAL A 357 -37.03 -9.10 -10.42
C VAL A 357 -36.08 -10.05 -11.15
N ASN A 358 -34.92 -10.38 -10.58
CA ASN A 358 -33.96 -11.30 -11.18
C ASN A 358 -34.51 -12.73 -11.24
N GLU A 359 -35.19 -13.20 -10.19
CA GLU A 359 -35.85 -14.50 -10.21
C GLU A 359 -36.94 -14.55 -11.30
N GLY A 360 -37.78 -13.51 -11.40
CA GLY A 360 -38.79 -13.42 -12.45
C GLY A 360 -38.18 -13.38 -13.86
N ASN A 361 -37.08 -12.64 -14.04
CA ASN A 361 -36.35 -12.60 -15.31
C ASN A 361 -35.78 -13.97 -15.70
N SER A 362 -35.33 -14.78 -14.74
CA SER A 362 -34.80 -16.12 -15.03
C SER A 362 -35.82 -17.07 -15.66
N LEU A 363 -37.12 -16.81 -15.44
CA LEU A 363 -38.21 -17.58 -16.04
C LEU A 363 -38.39 -17.30 -17.54
N ILE A 364 -37.90 -16.14 -18.02
CA ILE A 364 -38.13 -15.68 -19.40
C ILE A 364 -37.48 -16.60 -20.44
N ASP A 365 -36.30 -17.15 -20.14
CA ASP A 365 -35.62 -18.07 -21.06
C ASP A 365 -36.42 -19.36 -21.26
N GLU A 366 -36.98 -19.91 -20.17
CA GLU A 366 -37.89 -21.05 -20.25
C GLU A 366 -39.13 -20.67 -21.08
N MET A 367 -39.76 -19.54 -20.77
CA MET A 367 -40.95 -19.04 -21.49
C MET A 367 -40.71 -18.92 -23.00
N ASN A 368 -39.56 -18.40 -23.42
CA ASN A 368 -39.21 -18.21 -24.82
C ASN A 368 -38.91 -19.52 -25.57
N SER A 369 -38.55 -20.59 -24.84
CA SER A 369 -38.24 -21.90 -25.42
C SER A 369 -39.49 -22.74 -25.72
N LEU A 370 -40.66 -22.32 -25.23
CA LEU A 370 -41.91 -23.07 -25.34
C LEU A 370 -42.48 -23.04 -26.76
N GLY A 371 -43.03 -24.18 -27.18
CA GLY A 371 -43.73 -24.33 -28.46
C GLY A 371 -45.17 -23.82 -28.42
N ASN A 372 -45.97 -24.27 -29.40
CA ASN A 372 -47.39 -23.90 -29.53
C ASN A 372 -48.35 -25.04 -29.16
N SER A 373 -47.86 -26.09 -28.51
CA SER A 373 -48.75 -27.17 -28.06
C SER A 373 -49.65 -26.68 -26.92
N LYS A 374 -50.79 -27.34 -26.71
CA LYS A 374 -51.69 -27.03 -25.59
C LYS A 374 -50.96 -27.07 -24.22
N LYS A 375 -49.98 -27.97 -24.07
CA LYS A 375 -49.17 -28.09 -22.86
C LYS A 375 -48.21 -26.91 -22.71
N ASP A 376 -47.58 -26.49 -23.81
CA ASP A 376 -46.64 -25.37 -23.82
C ASP A 376 -47.34 -24.04 -23.52
N ILE A 377 -48.54 -23.83 -24.08
CA ILE A 377 -49.36 -22.65 -23.77
C ILE A 377 -49.71 -22.62 -22.27
N ALA A 378 -50.15 -23.74 -21.70
CA ALA A 378 -50.46 -23.81 -20.27
C ALA A 378 -49.22 -23.53 -19.38
N ARG A 379 -48.04 -24.04 -19.77
CA ARG A 379 -46.78 -23.77 -19.08
C ARG A 379 -46.36 -22.30 -19.20
N TYR A 380 -46.56 -21.69 -20.37
CA TYR A 380 -46.29 -20.28 -20.60
C TYR A 380 -47.14 -19.40 -19.67
N ASP A 381 -48.44 -19.68 -19.58
CA ASP A 381 -49.35 -18.93 -18.70
C ASP A 381 -48.97 -19.07 -17.22
N GLU A 382 -48.54 -20.26 -16.79
CA GLU A 382 -48.04 -20.51 -15.44
C GLU A 382 -46.78 -19.69 -15.13
N LEU A 383 -45.77 -19.77 -16.00
CA LEU A 383 -44.52 -19.02 -15.84
C LEU A 383 -44.74 -17.51 -15.88
N LYS A 384 -45.66 -17.05 -16.73
CA LYS A 384 -46.04 -15.64 -16.80
C LYS A 384 -46.62 -15.16 -15.47
N GLU A 385 -47.55 -15.90 -14.88
CA GLU A 385 -48.13 -15.53 -13.58
C GLU A 385 -47.07 -15.56 -12.46
N GLN A 386 -46.16 -16.54 -12.46
CA GLN A 386 -45.03 -16.58 -11.51
C GLN A 386 -44.13 -15.36 -11.65
N LYS A 387 -43.71 -15.02 -12.88
CA LYS A 387 -42.92 -13.82 -13.17
C LYS A 387 -43.64 -12.54 -12.71
N ASP A 388 -44.92 -12.41 -13.06
CA ASP A 388 -45.70 -11.22 -12.71
C ASP A 388 -45.91 -11.12 -11.19
N SER A 389 -46.09 -12.24 -10.48
CA SER A 389 -46.14 -12.27 -9.01
C SER A 389 -44.84 -11.78 -8.40
N LEU A 390 -43.68 -12.29 -8.87
CA LEU A 390 -42.37 -11.86 -8.37
C LEU A 390 -42.16 -10.36 -8.61
N PHE A 391 -42.55 -9.85 -9.77
CA PHE A 391 -42.45 -8.42 -10.07
C PHE A 391 -43.35 -7.58 -9.15
N ARG A 392 -44.56 -8.06 -8.83
CA ARG A 392 -45.44 -7.41 -7.86
C ARG A 392 -44.83 -7.42 -6.46
N ASP A 393 -44.22 -8.52 -6.01
CA ASP A 393 -43.52 -8.58 -4.72
C ASP A 393 -42.39 -7.54 -4.65
N GLY A 394 -41.59 -7.45 -5.71
CA GLY A 394 -40.56 -6.43 -5.87
C GLY A 394 -41.10 -5.00 -5.84
N ALA A 395 -42.25 -4.75 -6.48
CA ALA A 395 -42.91 -3.45 -6.45
C ALA A 395 -43.44 -3.09 -5.05
N ILE A 396 -44.06 -4.04 -4.33
CA ILE A 396 -44.62 -3.81 -2.99
C ILE A 396 -43.54 -3.28 -2.04
N ILE A 397 -42.35 -3.88 -2.06
CA ILE A 397 -41.21 -3.44 -1.24
C ILE A 397 -40.84 -1.99 -1.52
N LEU A 398 -40.83 -1.60 -2.78
CA LEU A 398 -40.45 -0.26 -3.21
C LEU A 398 -41.57 0.77 -3.00
N GLU A 399 -42.84 0.37 -3.13
CA GLU A 399 -44.00 1.20 -2.78
C GLU A 399 -44.04 1.48 -1.27
N ASP A 400 -43.64 0.52 -0.44
CA ASP A 400 -43.47 0.75 0.98
C ASP A 400 -42.30 1.72 1.25
N ALA A 401 -41.18 1.57 0.51
CA ALA A 401 -40.01 2.43 0.65
C ALA A 401 -40.29 3.91 0.32
N ILE A 402 -41.03 4.21 -0.75
CA ILE A 402 -41.33 5.60 -1.14
C ILE A 402 -42.22 6.35 -0.14
N LYS A 403 -42.87 5.66 0.82
CA LYS A 403 -43.61 6.33 1.90
C LYS A 403 -42.67 7.14 2.80
N GLU A 404 -41.46 6.63 3.01
CA GLU A 404 -40.42 7.27 3.82
C GLU A 404 -39.44 8.08 2.95
N THR A 405 -39.18 7.63 1.71
CA THR A 405 -38.24 8.30 0.78
C THR A 405 -38.92 8.63 -0.57
N PRO A 406 -39.86 9.58 -0.61
CA PRO A 406 -40.72 9.82 -1.77
C PRO A 406 -39.98 10.28 -3.03
N ASP A 407 -38.85 10.98 -2.86
CA ASP A 407 -38.09 11.57 -3.96
C ASP A 407 -36.89 10.72 -4.40
N ASN A 408 -36.76 9.49 -3.88
CA ASN A 408 -35.62 8.63 -4.20
C ASN A 408 -35.64 8.17 -5.67
N GLN A 409 -34.76 8.75 -6.47
CA GLN A 409 -34.68 8.49 -7.91
C GLN A 409 -34.41 7.02 -8.26
N GLY A 410 -33.60 6.32 -7.46
CA GLY A 410 -33.30 4.90 -7.67
C GLY A 410 -34.54 4.03 -7.51
N ILE A 411 -35.27 4.22 -6.41
CA ILE A 411 -36.52 3.49 -6.11
C ILE A 411 -37.58 3.78 -7.18
N LEU A 412 -37.81 5.05 -7.52
CA LEU A 412 -38.78 5.44 -8.54
C LEU A 412 -38.42 4.88 -9.92
N THR A 413 -37.13 4.89 -10.29
CA THR A 413 -36.67 4.29 -11.56
C THR A 413 -36.96 2.79 -11.61
N GLN A 414 -36.67 2.06 -10.53
CA GLN A 414 -36.93 0.63 -10.48
C GLN A 414 -38.44 0.31 -10.49
N LEU A 415 -39.27 1.06 -9.75
CA LEU A 415 -40.73 0.95 -9.81
C LEU A 415 -41.27 1.18 -11.22
N LYS A 416 -40.79 2.22 -11.91
CA LYS A 416 -41.17 2.50 -13.30
C LYS A 416 -40.86 1.30 -14.21
N ASN A 417 -39.67 0.71 -14.08
CA ASN A 417 -39.28 -0.45 -14.87
C ASN A 417 -40.16 -1.68 -14.56
N ILE A 418 -40.45 -1.93 -13.29
CA ILE A 418 -41.32 -3.03 -12.88
C ILE A 418 -42.74 -2.87 -13.44
N TYR A 419 -43.36 -1.70 -13.28
CA TYR A 419 -44.71 -1.45 -13.81
C TYR A 419 -44.77 -1.48 -15.33
N GLY A 420 -43.72 -1.01 -16.01
CA GLY A 420 -43.59 -1.15 -17.46
C GLY A 420 -43.57 -2.62 -17.90
N ALA A 421 -42.85 -3.47 -17.17
CA ALA A 421 -42.76 -4.90 -17.46
C ALA A 421 -44.03 -5.69 -17.08
N LEU A 422 -44.83 -5.18 -16.14
CA LEU A 422 -46.15 -5.71 -15.78
C LEU A 422 -47.27 -5.24 -16.73
N GLY A 423 -47.01 -4.23 -17.55
CA GLY A 423 -48.05 -3.57 -18.35
C GLY A 423 -49.04 -2.72 -17.53
N ASP A 424 -48.67 -2.36 -16.30
CA ASP A 424 -49.48 -1.51 -15.41
C ASP A 424 -49.30 -0.04 -15.79
N ASN A 425 -50.04 0.40 -16.79
CA ASN A 425 -49.92 1.75 -17.35
C ASN A 425 -50.32 2.85 -16.33
N GLU A 426 -51.24 2.56 -15.40
CA GLU A 426 -51.66 3.53 -14.39
C GLU A 426 -50.50 3.85 -13.44
N ASN A 427 -49.91 2.82 -12.84
CA ASN A 427 -48.80 3.01 -11.92
C ASN A 427 -47.52 3.45 -12.63
N PHE A 428 -47.28 2.96 -13.85
CA PHE A 428 -46.18 3.44 -14.68
C PHE A 428 -46.24 4.96 -14.88
N MET A 429 -47.39 5.50 -15.27
CA MET A 429 -47.57 6.94 -15.47
C MET A 429 -47.51 7.73 -14.16
N ARG A 430 -48.02 7.17 -13.05
CA ARG A 430 -47.87 7.76 -11.70
C ARG A 430 -46.41 7.96 -11.34
N VAL A 431 -45.60 6.90 -11.44
CA VAL A 431 -44.17 6.93 -11.08
C VAL A 431 -43.38 7.81 -12.05
N LYS A 432 -43.70 7.79 -13.34
CA LYS A 432 -43.09 8.67 -14.36
C LYS A 432 -43.26 10.16 -14.01
N LYS A 433 -44.46 10.53 -13.54
CA LYS A 433 -44.73 11.90 -13.08
C LYS A 433 -43.91 12.26 -11.83
N LEU A 434 -43.71 11.34 -10.89
CA LEU A 434 -42.87 11.55 -9.70
C LEU A 434 -41.39 11.74 -10.08
N LEU A 435 -40.93 11.10 -11.15
CA LEU A 435 -39.59 11.31 -11.74
C LEU A 435 -39.45 12.63 -12.53
N GLY A 436 -40.56 13.30 -12.84
CA GLY A 436 -40.58 14.51 -13.66
C GLY A 436 -40.44 14.27 -15.17
N GLU A 437 -40.81 13.09 -15.67
CA GLU A 437 -40.68 12.67 -17.08
C GLU A 437 -41.98 12.73 -17.92
#